data_AF-A0A536KT84-F1
#
_entry.id   AF-A0A536KT84-F1
#
_cell.length_a   1.000
_cell.length_b   1.000
_cell.length_c   1.000
_cell.angle_alpha   90.00
_cell.angle_beta   90.00
_cell.angle_gamma   90.00
#
_symmetry.space_group_name_H-M   'P 1'
#
loop_
_entity.id
_entity.type
_entity.pdbx_description
1 polymer ?
#
loop_
_entity_poly.entity_id
_entity_poly.type
_entity_poly.pdbx_seq_one_letter_code
_entity_poly.pdbx_strand_id
1 'polypeptide(L)' 'EQLETVRRRKDGRLVEVSISLAPLTDEHGTVIATTGISRDMSTAKQAALELRASEERYRRIVETAFEG' A
#
# COMPACT_ATOMS: atom_id res chain seq x y z
N GLU A 1 -0.66 13.47 7.65
CA GLU A 1 0.30 12.84 6.74
C GLU A 1 -0.03 11.37 6.60
N GLN A 2 0.16 10.77 5.43
CA GLN A 2 -0.03 9.33 5.21
C GLN A 2 1.30 8.60 5.46
N LEU A 3 1.26 7.52 6.22
CA LEU A 3 2.40 6.68 6.52
C LEU A 3 2.12 5.24 6.08
N GLU A 4 3.07 4.61 5.41
CA GLU A 4 3.03 3.18 5.12
C GLU A 4 3.61 2.37 6.26
N THR A 5 2.91 1.29 6.64
CA THR A 5 3.29 0.46 7.78
C THR A 5 2.70 -0.95 7.65
N VAL A 6 3.24 -1.90 8.41
CA VAL A 6 2.72 -3.27 8.48
C VAL A 6 1.84 -3.42 9.71
N ARG A 7 0.66 -4.01 9.55
CA ARG A 7 -0.31 -4.28 10.63
C ARG A 7 -0.73 -5.74 10.64
N ARG A 8 -1.11 -6.24 11.81
CA ARG A 8 -1.57 -7.62 11.99
C ARG A 8 -3.08 -7.66 12.06
N ARG A 9 -3.71 -8.43 11.17
CA ARG A 9 -5.15 -8.73 11.20
C ARG A 9 -5.47 -9.69 12.37
N LYS A 10 -6.76 -9.82 12.69
CA LYS A 10 -7.25 -10.70 13.77
C LYS A 10 -6.84 -12.17 13.57
N ASP A 11 -6.75 -12.61 12.32
CA ASP A 11 -6.32 -13.96 11.92
C ASP A 11 -4.78 -14.17 12.01
N GLY A 12 -4.03 -13.14 12.40
CA GLY A 12 -2.58 -13.18 12.50
C GLY A 12 -1.83 -12.78 11.23
N ARG A 13 -2.52 -12.61 10.09
CA ARG A 13 -1.87 -12.22 8.83
C ARG A 13 -1.34 -10.78 8.91
N LEU A 14 -0.14 -10.57 8.36
CA LEU A 14 0.41 -9.24 8.18
C LEU A 14 -0.12 -8.63 6.87
N VAL A 15 -0.55 -7.37 6.96
CA VAL A 15 -0.99 -6.56 5.82
C VAL A 15 -0.28 -5.23 5.83
N GLU A 16 0.14 -4.82 4.64
CA GLU A 16 0.66 -3.48 4.42
C GLU A 16 -0.50 -2.51 4.31
N VAL A 17 -0.43 -1.41 5.06
CA VAL A 17 -1.47 -0.39 5.09
C VAL A 17 -0.86 0.99 4.94
N SER A 18 -1.58 1.87 4.26
CA SER A 18 -1.38 3.32 4.37
C SER A 18 -2.32 3.83 5.45
N ILE A 19 -1.77 4.49 6.47
CA ILE A 19 -2.51 5.09 7.57
C ILE A 19 -2.39 6.60 7.56
N SER A 20 -3.51 7.31 7.73
CA SER A 20 -3.53 8.74 8.03
C SER A 20 -4.19 8.94 9.39
N LEU A 21 -3.58 9.77 10.23
CA LEU A 21 -4.09 10.13 11.54
C LEU A 21 -4.32 11.65 11.61
N ALA A 22 -5.39 12.06 12.28
CA ALA A 22 -5.67 13.46 12.58
C ALA A 22 -6.24 13.58 14.00
N PRO A 23 -5.74 14.53 14.83
CA PRO A 23 -6.32 14.79 16.13
C PRO A 23 -7.71 15.40 15.98
N LEU A 24 -8.62 15.03 16.87
CA LEU A 24 -9.86 15.74 17.11
C LEU A 24 -9.66 16.58 18.37
N THR A 25 -9.87 17.88 18.27
CA THR A 25 -9.71 18.82 19.38
C THR A 25 -11.04 19.39 19.84
N ASP A 26 -11.14 19.75 21.11
CA ASP A 26 -12.21 20.60 21.61
C ASP A 26 -12.03 22.07 21.20
N GLU A 27 -12.92 22.95 21.67
CA GLU A 27 -12.90 24.39 21.40
C GLU A 27 -11.68 25.12 22.01
N HIS A 28 -11.00 24.50 22.98
CA HIS A 28 -9.81 25.03 23.62
C HIS A 28 -8.52 24.49 23.00
N GLY A 29 -8.63 23.66 21.95
CA GLY A 29 -7.49 23.04 21.28
C GLY A 29 -6.94 21.79 22.00
N THR A 30 -7.62 21.29 23.03
CA THR A 30 -7.23 20.06 23.72
C THR A 30 -7.56 18.86 22.86
N VAL A 31 -6.60 17.96 22.64
CA VAL A 31 -6.84 16.72 21.88
C VAL A 31 -7.74 15.80 22.70
N ILE A 32 -8.94 15.54 22.20
CA ILE A 32 -9.94 14.67 22.83
C ILE A 32 -10.01 13.28 22.18
N ALA A 33 -9.59 13.17 20.92
CA ALA A 33 -9.50 11.89 20.23
C ALA A 33 -8.49 11.93 19.08
N THR A 34 -8.24 10.77 18.49
CA THR A 34 -7.52 10.65 17.20
C THR A 34 -8.42 9.92 16.22
N THR A 35 -8.62 10.52 15.06
CA THR A 35 -9.27 9.88 13.93
C THR A 35 -8.21 9.23 13.06
N GLY A 36 -8.49 8.03 12.56
CA GLY A 36 -7.55 7.28 11.75
C GLY A 36 -8.24 6.58 10.59
N ILE A 37 -7.65 6.70 9.40
CA ILE A 37 -8.05 5.94 8.22
C ILE A 37 -6.92 4.99 7.89
N SER A 38 -7.20 3.69 7.89
CA SER A 38 -6.27 2.64 7.45
C SER A 38 -6.78 2.01 6.17
N ARG A 39 -5.96 2.07 5.11
CA ARG A 39 -6.27 1.46 3.82
C ARG A 39 -5.33 0.28 3.59
N ASP A 40 -5.90 -0.91 3.41
CA ASP A 40 -5.14 -2.08 2.98
C ASP A 40 -4.57 -1.86 1.57
N MET A 41 -3.28 -2.11 1.39
CA MET A 41 -2.56 -1.92 0.14
C MET A 41 -2.21 -3.23 -0.57
N SER A 42 -2.63 -4.38 -0.03
CA SER A 42 -2.28 -5.71 -0.56
C SER A 42 -2.68 -5.86 -2.02
N THR A 43 -3.91 -5.50 -2.38
CA THR A 43 -4.41 -5.58 -3.76
C THR A 43 -3.64 -4.66 -4.71
N ALA A 44 -3.37 -3.43 -4.28
CA ALA A 44 -2.64 -2.46 -5.09
C ALA A 44 -1.20 -2.91 -5.36
N LYS A 45 -0.53 -3.45 -4.34
CA LYS A 45 0.83 -3.99 -4.49
C LYS A 45 0.86 -5.24 -5.35
N GLN A 46 -0.11 -6.14 -5.21
CA GLN A 46 -0.21 -7.34 -6.04
C GLN A 46 -0.39 -6.97 -7.52
N ALA A 47 -1.29 -6.04 -7.83
CA ALA A 47 -1.49 -5.56 -9.21
C ALA A 47 -0.22 -4.93 -9.80
N ALA A 48 0.53 -4.15 -9.00
CA ALA A 48 1.80 -3.56 -9.43
C ALA A 48 2.88 -4.63 -9.72
N LEU A 49 2.93 -5.71 -8.94
CA LEU A 49 3.85 -6.83 -9.16
C LEU A 49 3.48 -7.61 -10.43
N GLU A 50 2.20 -7.88 -10.64
CA GLU A 50 1.70 -8.56 -11.84
C GLU A 50 1.99 -7.77 -13.11
N LEU A 51 1.78 -6.45 -13.07
CA LEU A 51 2.11 -5.55 -14.17
C LEU A 51 3.61 -5.61 -14.50
N ARG A 52 4.49 -5.47 -13.50
CA ARG A 52 5.95 -5.55 -13.70
C ARG A 52 6.37 -6.89 -14.28
N ALA A 53 5.83 -8.00 -13.76
CA ALA A 53 6.14 -9.34 -14.26
C ALA A 53 5.70 -9.52 -15.73
N SER A 54 4.57 -8.91 -16.12
CA SER A 54 4.11 -8.91 -17.49
C SER A 54 5.02 -8.08 -18.40
N GLU A 55 5.41 -6.88 -17.97
CA GLU A 55 6.32 -6.00 -18.71
C GLU A 55 7.68 -6.67 -18.93
N GLU A 56 8.25 -7.32 -17.92
CA GLU A 56 9.51 -8.08 -18.03
C GLU A 56 9.38 -9.29 -18.96
N ARG A 57 8.22 -9.96 -18.98
CA ARG A 57 7.96 -11.05 -19.92
C ARG A 57 7.91 -10.55 -21.35
N TYR A 58 7.19 -9.45 -21.60
CA TYR A 58 7.12 -8.85 -22.93
C TYR A 58 8.48 -8.34 -23.41
N ARG A 59 9.24 -7.68 -22.53
CA ARG A 59 10.60 -7.19 -22.84
C ARG A 59 11.50 -8.32 -23.33
N ARG A 60 11.54 -9.44 -22.61
CA ARG A 60 12.35 -10.61 -23.01
C ARG A 60 11.95 -11.19 -24.35
N ILE A 61 10.64 -11.29 -24.62
CA ILE A 61 10.16 -11.79 -25.93
C ILE A 61 10.68 -10.89 -27.05
N VAL A 62 10.58 -9.57 -26.88
CA VAL A 62 11.05 -8.60 -27.87
C VAL A 62 12.57 -8.68 -28.05
N GLU A 63 13.35 -8.70 -26.97
CA GLU A 63 14.82 -8.79 -27.04
C GLU A 63 15.27 -10.06 -27.77
N THR A 64 14.74 -11.23 -27.39
CA THR A 64 15.09 -12.50 -28.04
C THR A 64 14.64 -12.60 -29.50
N ALA A 65 13.63 -11.84 -29.91
CA ALA A 65 13.16 -11.82 -31.30
C ALA A 65 14.05 -10.99 -32.24
N PHE A 66 14.90 -10.11 -31.69
CA PHE A 66 15.87 -9.32 -32.46
C PHE A 66 17.31 -9.86 -32.38
N GLU A 67 17.56 -10.88 -31.56
CA GLU A 67 18.85 -11.57 -31.44
C GLU A 67 18.99 -12.80 -32.37
N GLY A 68 18.00 -13.06 -33.23
CA GLY A 68 18.01 -14.08 -34.29
C GLY A 68 17.66 -13.50 -35.65
#